data_AF-B0EBL7-F1
#
_entry.id   AF-B0EBL7-F1
#
_cell.length_a   1.000
_cell.length_b   1.000
_cell.length_c   1.000
_cell.angle_alpha   90.00
_cell.angle_beta   90.00
_cell.angle_gamma   90.00
#
_symmetry.space_group_name_H-M   'P 1'
#
loop_
_entity.id
_entity.type
_entity.pdbx_description
1 polymer ?
#
loop_
_entity_poly.entity_id
_entity_poly.type
_entity_poly.pdbx_seq_one_letter_code
_entity_poly.pdbx_strand_id
1 'polypeptide(L)'
;MKLGYNEIMITSMYFNDIKDFINLEIGIKRFQGNIERFHFNPIPLDEHSRKLFPNIETFHIYNKYDEIFNDGKIFKKVIWYAISYSLYLKEKETWNECKNIEYTKEDREEYGNIIPPEVASIIYGCFEGDEELTSITYHH
;
A
#
# COMPACT_ATOMS: atom_id res chain seq x y z
N MET A 1 -32.52 -8.56 8.66
CA MET A 1 -31.40 -8.61 7.68
C MET A 1 -30.53 -9.82 8.01
N LYS A 2 -30.24 -10.72 7.06
CA LYS A 2 -29.28 -11.82 7.25
C LYS A 2 -27.98 -11.43 6.53
N LEU A 3 -26.87 -11.34 7.25
CA LEU A 3 -25.54 -11.17 6.65
C LEU A 3 -25.15 -12.45 5.91
N GLY A 4 -24.76 -12.32 4.65
CA GLY A 4 -24.20 -13.38 3.83
C GLY A 4 -22.68 -13.32 3.79
N TYR A 5 -22.09 -14.20 2.98
CA TYR A 5 -20.64 -14.34 2.85
C TYR A 5 -19.98 -13.08 2.30
N ASN A 6 -20.61 -12.39 1.34
CA ASN A 6 -20.04 -11.19 0.74
C ASN A 6 -20.06 -10.02 1.72
N GLU A 7 -21.16 -9.86 2.46
CA GLU A 7 -21.29 -8.81 3.48
C GLU A 7 -20.26 -9.00 4.60
N ILE A 8 -19.99 -10.25 5.01
CA ILE A 8 -18.96 -10.54 6.01
C ILE A 8 -17.56 -10.26 5.48
N MET A 9 -17.26 -10.64 4.24
CA MET A 9 -15.96 -10.34 3.63
C MET A 9 -15.72 -8.82 3.56
N ILE A 10 -16.73 -8.06 3.10
CA ILE A 10 -16.69 -6.59 3.06
C ILE A 10 -16.56 -6.01 4.47
N THR A 11 -17.27 -6.54 5.46
CA THR A 11 -17.17 -6.06 6.84
C THR A 11 -15.78 -6.34 7.43
N SER A 12 -15.20 -7.50 7.10
CA SER A 12 -13.87 -7.92 7.57
C SER A 12 -12.74 -7.03 7.03
N MET A 13 -12.97 -6.29 5.93
CA MET A 13 -12.03 -5.27 5.45
C MET A 13 -11.77 -4.14 6.45
N TYR A 14 -12.64 -3.96 7.43
CA TYR A 14 -12.55 -2.92 8.46
C TYR A 14 -12.05 -3.45 9.81
N PHE A 15 -11.60 -4.70 9.86
CA PHE A 15 -10.94 -5.25 11.04
C PHE A 15 -9.54 -4.64 11.20
N ASN A 16 -9.11 -4.45 12.45
CA ASN A 16 -7.84 -3.79 12.75
C ASN A 16 -6.73 -4.78 13.10
N ASP A 17 -7.10 -5.97 13.58
CA ASP A 17 -6.16 -6.97 14.09
C ASP A 17 -6.50 -8.36 13.58
N ILE A 18 -5.50 -9.22 13.42
CA ILE A 18 -5.66 -10.62 13.04
C ILE A 18 -6.62 -11.38 13.99
N LYS A 19 -6.69 -11.00 15.26
CA LYS A 19 -7.61 -11.56 16.24
C LYS A 19 -9.07 -11.38 15.85
N ASP A 20 -9.43 -10.28 15.19
CA ASP A 20 -10.81 -10.05 14.73
C ASP A 20 -11.20 -11.10 13.68
N PHE A 21 -10.28 -11.40 12.75
CA PHE A 21 -10.45 -12.46 11.76
C PHE A 21 -10.54 -13.84 12.40
N ILE A 22 -9.64 -14.17 13.32
CA ILE A 22 -9.62 -15.46 14.04
C ILE A 22 -10.92 -15.64 14.84
N ASN A 23 -11.36 -14.60 15.56
CA ASN A 23 -12.59 -14.65 16.34
C ASN A 23 -13.83 -14.84 15.46
N LEU A 24 -13.86 -14.24 14.27
CA LEU A 24 -14.95 -14.45 13.30
C LEU A 24 -15.00 -15.90 12.82
N GLU A 25 -13.85 -16.46 12.44
CA GLU A 25 -13.70 -17.85 11.97
C GLU A 25 -14.16 -18.87 13.01
N ILE A 26 -13.73 -18.70 14.27
CA ILE A 26 -14.02 -19.64 15.36
C ILE A 26 -15.42 -19.40 15.94
N GLY A 27 -15.82 -18.14 16.09
CA GLY A 27 -17.06 -17.76 16.76
C GLY A 27 -18.32 -18.01 15.93
N ILE A 28 -18.21 -18.01 14.59
CA ILE A 28 -19.35 -18.16 13.69
C ILE A 28 -19.05 -19.22 12.63
N LYS A 29 -19.33 -20.49 12.93
CA LYS A 29 -19.04 -21.66 12.07
C LYS A 29 -19.43 -21.51 10.59
N ARG A 30 -20.54 -20.82 10.30
CA ARG A 30 -20.98 -20.60 8.91
C ARG A 30 -20.07 -19.65 8.12
N PHE A 31 -19.18 -18.91 8.76
CA PHE A 31 -18.22 -18.01 8.11
C PHE A 31 -16.79 -18.53 8.23
N GLN A 32 -16.64 -19.82 8.57
CA GLN A 32 -15.35 -20.47 8.52
C GLN A 32 -14.84 -20.51 7.06
N GLY A 33 -13.54 -20.26 6.86
CA GLY A 33 -12.90 -20.09 5.55
C GLY A 33 -13.06 -18.70 4.94
N ASN A 34 -13.48 -17.70 5.72
CA ASN A 34 -13.56 -16.32 5.24
C ASN A 34 -12.17 -15.72 4.96
N ILE A 35 -11.16 -16.01 5.78
CA ILE A 35 -9.78 -15.53 5.59
C ILE A 35 -9.19 -16.02 4.25
N GLU A 36 -9.49 -17.26 3.85
CA GLU A 36 -9.00 -17.85 2.61
C GLU A 36 -9.54 -17.16 1.35
N ARG A 37 -10.63 -16.38 1.47
CA ARG A 37 -11.26 -15.67 0.34
C ARG A 37 -10.53 -14.37 -0.03
N PHE A 38 -9.56 -13.95 0.77
CA PHE A 38 -8.79 -12.74 0.52
C PHE A 38 -7.65 -13.01 -0.46
N HIS A 39 -7.66 -12.28 -1.58
CA HIS A 39 -6.57 -12.25 -2.56
C HIS A 39 -5.59 -11.09 -2.33
N PHE A 40 -5.83 -10.29 -1.30
CA PHE A 40 -4.96 -9.24 -0.81
C PHE A 40 -5.06 -9.15 0.71
N ASN A 41 -4.00 -8.73 1.38
CA ASN A 41 -4.02 -8.59 2.83
C ASN A 41 -4.85 -7.35 3.23
N PRO A 42 -5.86 -7.50 4.09
CA PRO A 42 -6.68 -6.38 4.56
C PRO A 42 -5.99 -5.56 5.68
N ILE A 43 -4.97 -6.14 6.30
CA ILE A 43 -4.16 -5.56 7.38
C ILE A 43 -2.68 -5.83 7.11
N PRO A 44 -1.73 -5.09 7.72
CA PRO A 44 -0.32 -5.49 7.75
C PRO A 44 -0.17 -6.91 8.30
N LEU A 45 0.73 -7.69 7.73
CA LEU A 45 0.96 -9.08 8.13
C LEU A 45 2.37 -9.23 8.71
N ASP A 46 2.47 -10.12 9.69
CA ASP A 46 3.70 -10.68 10.24
C ASP A 46 3.85 -12.15 9.82
N GLU A 47 4.99 -12.78 10.17
CA GLU A 47 5.24 -14.20 9.86
C GLU A 47 4.12 -15.17 10.32
N HIS A 48 3.41 -14.84 11.41
CA HIS A 48 2.33 -15.67 11.94
C HIS A 48 1.04 -15.50 11.13
N SER A 49 0.57 -14.26 11.00
CA SER A 49 -0.66 -13.91 10.29
C SER A 49 -0.57 -14.17 8.79
N ARG A 50 0.62 -14.06 8.18
CA ARG A 50 0.87 -14.43 6.77
C ARG A 50 0.42 -15.86 6.46
N LYS A 51 0.62 -16.80 7.38
CA LYS A 51 0.25 -18.22 7.21
C LYS A 51 -1.26 -18.43 7.14
N LEU A 52 -2.05 -17.52 7.71
CA LEU A 52 -3.51 -17.60 7.74
C LEU A 52 -4.15 -17.17 6.42
N PHE A 53 -3.47 -16.35 5.61
CA PHE A 53 -3.98 -15.82 4.33
C PHE A 53 -3.32 -16.51 3.11
N PRO A 54 -3.64 -17.78 2.80
CA PRO A 54 -2.89 -18.59 1.84
C PRO A 54 -2.96 -18.09 0.38
N ASN A 55 -3.98 -17.29 0.05
CA ASN A 55 -4.35 -16.91 -1.32
C ASN A 55 -4.02 -15.45 -1.64
N ILE A 56 -3.19 -14.78 -0.83
CA ILE A 56 -2.72 -13.43 -1.15
C ILE A 56 -1.85 -13.46 -2.40
N GLU A 57 -2.24 -12.60 -3.32
CA GLU A 57 -1.73 -12.45 -4.66
C GLU A 57 -1.30 -10.99 -4.92
N THR A 58 -2.08 -10.05 -4.40
CA THR A 58 -1.74 -8.62 -4.33
C THR A 58 -1.40 -8.24 -2.88
N PHE A 59 -0.17 -7.78 -2.64
CA PHE A 59 0.30 -7.46 -1.30
C PHE A 59 0.26 -5.95 -1.05
N HIS A 60 -0.52 -5.54 -0.06
CA HIS A 60 -0.66 -4.16 0.40
C HIS A 60 0.39 -3.87 1.48
N ILE A 61 1.20 -2.84 1.24
CA ILE A 61 2.22 -2.35 2.17
C ILE A 61 1.73 -1.00 2.70
N TYR A 62 1.29 -0.99 3.95
CA TYR A 62 0.63 0.17 4.57
C TYR A 62 1.64 1.13 5.19
N ASN A 63 2.74 0.60 5.72
CA ASN A 63 3.83 1.34 6.32
C ASN A 63 5.19 0.89 5.78
N LYS A 64 6.17 1.80 5.77
CA LYS A 64 7.56 1.50 5.38
C LYS A 64 8.26 0.47 6.26
N TYR A 65 7.72 0.20 7.46
CA TYR A 65 8.23 -0.78 8.41
C TYR A 65 7.47 -2.11 8.40
N ASP A 66 6.45 -2.25 7.54
CA ASP A 66 5.72 -3.51 7.41
C ASP A 66 6.64 -4.62 6.88
N GLU A 67 6.41 -5.85 7.33
CA GLU A 67 7.10 -7.01 6.77
C GLU A 67 6.69 -7.24 5.31
N ILE A 68 7.67 -7.54 4.47
CA ILE A 68 7.46 -7.82 3.05
C ILE A 68 7.76 -9.30 2.81
N PHE A 69 6.81 -9.99 2.19
CA PHE A 69 6.94 -11.41 1.87
C PHE A 69 7.22 -11.60 0.38
N ASN A 70 8.19 -12.47 0.07
CA ASN A 70 8.51 -12.89 -1.30
C ASN A 70 8.48 -14.43 -1.38
N ASP A 71 7.32 -15.00 -1.08
CA ASP A 71 7.09 -16.46 -1.03
C ASP A 71 6.69 -17.09 -2.39
N GLY A 72 6.79 -16.31 -3.47
CA GLY A 72 6.45 -16.74 -4.83
C GLY A 72 4.96 -16.72 -5.16
N LYS A 73 4.07 -16.36 -4.22
CA LYS A 73 2.63 -16.20 -4.48
C LYS A 73 2.22 -14.78 -4.80
N ILE A 74 2.96 -13.81 -4.27
CA ILE A 74 2.71 -12.37 -4.46
C ILE A 74 3.27 -11.95 -5.82
N PHE A 75 2.39 -11.45 -6.69
CA PHE A 75 2.77 -10.98 -8.03
C PHE A 75 2.56 -9.48 -8.25
N LYS A 76 1.85 -8.80 -7.34
CA LYS A 76 1.65 -7.35 -7.38
C LYS A 76 1.78 -6.75 -5.98
N LYS A 77 2.42 -5.59 -5.87
CA LYS A 77 2.42 -4.79 -4.63
C LYS A 77 1.63 -3.51 -4.80
N VAL A 78 0.97 -3.10 -3.72
CA VAL A 78 0.30 -1.81 -3.58
C VAL A 78 0.90 -1.10 -2.37
N ILE A 79 1.62 -0.01 -2.62
CA ILE A 79 2.36 0.76 -1.62
C ILE A 79 1.52 1.98 -1.24
N TRP A 80 1.13 2.07 0.03
CA TRP A 80 0.27 3.15 0.54
C TRP A 80 1.03 4.28 1.21
N TYR A 81 2.17 3.99 1.83
CA TYR A 81 2.97 5.01 2.48
C TYR A 81 3.66 5.91 1.43
N ALA A 82 4.06 7.11 1.87
CA ALA A 82 4.77 8.07 1.05
C ALA A 82 6.10 7.53 0.52
N ILE A 83 6.32 7.64 -0.79
CA ILE A 83 7.60 7.31 -1.44
C ILE A 83 8.09 8.46 -2.32
N SER A 84 9.41 8.62 -2.42
CA SER A 84 10.04 9.58 -3.35
C SER A 84 9.74 9.25 -4.81
N TYR A 85 9.78 10.25 -5.69
CA TYR A 85 9.54 10.07 -7.12
C TYR A 85 10.57 9.11 -7.77
N SER A 86 11.86 9.19 -7.44
CA SER A 86 12.89 8.25 -7.93
C SER A 86 12.58 6.80 -7.52
N LEU A 87 12.00 6.58 -6.32
CA LEU A 87 11.61 5.23 -5.88
C LEU A 87 10.36 4.75 -6.63
N TYR A 88 9.37 5.63 -6.82
CA TYR A 88 8.19 5.33 -7.64
C TYR A 88 8.58 4.86 -9.04
N LEU A 89 9.55 5.50 -9.70
CA LEU A 89 10.00 5.09 -11.03
C LEU A 89 10.50 3.63 -11.04
N LYS A 90 11.26 3.21 -10.02
CA LYS A 90 11.72 1.82 -9.87
C LYS A 90 10.57 0.84 -9.62
N GLU A 91 9.63 1.21 -8.75
CA GLU A 91 8.46 0.38 -8.45
C GLU A 91 7.56 0.22 -9.69
N LYS A 92 7.42 1.28 -10.49
CA LYS A 92 6.67 1.30 -11.75
C LYS A 92 7.22 0.32 -12.79
N GLU A 93 8.54 0.16 -12.88
CA GLU A 93 9.17 -0.84 -13.77
C GLU A 93 8.75 -2.27 -13.41
N THR A 94 8.51 -2.53 -12.12
CA THR A 94 8.02 -3.82 -11.62
C THR A 94 6.49 -3.93 -11.60
N TRP A 95 5.78 -2.96 -12.20
CA TRP A 95 4.31 -2.91 -12.27
C TRP A 95 3.62 -2.80 -10.90
N ASN A 96 4.34 -2.32 -9.88
CA ASN A 96 3.77 -2.04 -8.57
C ASN A 96 3.00 -0.72 -8.58
N GLU A 97 1.98 -0.65 -7.73
CA GLU A 97 1.11 0.50 -7.62
C GLU A 97 1.49 1.33 -6.39
N CYS A 98 1.71 2.62 -6.58
CA CYS A 98 2.11 3.54 -5.51
C CYS A 98 1.02 4.59 -5.32
N LYS A 99 0.49 4.72 -4.10
CA LYS A 99 -0.66 5.59 -3.82
C LYS A 99 -0.29 7.00 -3.40
N ASN A 100 0.90 7.19 -2.83
CA ASN A 100 1.36 8.49 -2.36
C ASN A 100 2.82 8.71 -2.80
N ILE A 101 2.98 9.53 -3.84
CA ILE A 101 4.28 9.87 -4.43
C ILE A 101 4.63 11.28 -4.01
N GLU A 102 5.79 11.46 -3.38
CA GLU A 102 6.30 12.74 -2.92
C GLU A 102 7.50 13.17 -3.77
N TYR A 103 7.60 14.46 -4.07
CA TYR A 103 8.76 15.03 -4.72
C TYR A 103 9.73 15.58 -3.68
N THR A 104 10.91 15.01 -3.65
CA THR A 104 11.97 15.29 -2.68
C THR A 104 13.00 16.26 -3.23
N LYS A 105 13.87 16.75 -2.36
CA LYS A 105 15.00 17.61 -2.77
C LYS A 105 15.93 16.85 -3.72
N GLU A 106 16.16 15.57 -3.42
CA GLU A 106 16.97 14.66 -4.24
C GLU A 106 16.33 14.45 -5.62
N ASP A 107 15.00 14.27 -5.68
CA ASP A 107 14.27 14.19 -6.95
C ASP A 107 14.42 15.49 -7.76
N ARG A 108 14.34 16.66 -7.10
CA ARG A 108 14.57 17.95 -7.75
C ARG A 108 15.99 18.08 -8.29
N GLU A 109 17.00 17.66 -7.54
CA GLU A 109 18.39 17.67 -7.99
C GLU A 109 18.61 16.74 -9.20
N GLU A 110 17.85 15.67 -9.32
CA GLU A 110 17.93 14.70 -10.41
C GLU A 110 17.09 15.09 -11.65
N TYR A 111 15.85 15.53 -11.45
CA TYR A 111 14.86 15.75 -12.51
C TYR A 111 14.46 17.22 -12.72
N GLY A 112 14.91 18.12 -11.86
CA GLY A 112 14.70 19.57 -11.95
C GLY A 112 13.42 20.07 -11.28
N ASN A 113 12.99 21.27 -11.69
CA ASN A 113 11.92 22.04 -11.03
C ASN A 113 10.51 21.78 -11.60
N ILE A 114 10.39 20.86 -12.57
CA ILE A 114 9.10 20.48 -13.16
C ILE A 114 8.54 19.30 -12.38
N ILE A 115 7.41 19.50 -11.68
CA ILE A 115 6.79 18.45 -10.89
C ILE A 115 6.03 17.47 -11.81
N PRO A 116 6.36 16.17 -11.79
CA PRO A 116 5.64 15.16 -12.55
C PRO A 116 4.17 15.05 -12.13
N PRO A 117 3.23 14.77 -13.06
CA PRO A 117 1.80 14.71 -12.75
C PRO A 117 1.42 13.56 -11.80
N GLU A 118 2.27 12.53 -11.66
CA GLU A 118 2.03 11.44 -10.72
C GLU A 118 2.36 11.82 -9.26
N VAL A 119 3.07 12.92 -9.04
CA VAL A 119 3.39 13.41 -7.69
C VAL A 119 2.14 13.94 -7.00
N ALA A 120 1.87 13.41 -5.81
CA ALA A 120 0.77 13.83 -4.96
C ALA A 120 1.13 14.99 -4.02
N SER A 121 2.41 15.11 -3.62
CA SER A 121 2.88 16.18 -2.74
C SER A 121 4.37 16.47 -2.87
N ILE A 122 4.82 17.60 -2.32
CA ILE A 122 6.22 18.03 -2.33
C ILE A 122 6.70 18.07 -0.87
N ILE A 123 7.88 17.51 -0.58
CA ILE A 123 8.42 17.48 0.79
C ILE A 123 8.79 18.90 1.26
N TYR A 124 8.65 19.15 2.56
CA TYR A 124 9.08 20.40 3.19
C TYR A 124 10.57 20.68 2.90
N GLY A 125 10.87 21.91 2.46
CA GLY A 125 12.23 22.33 2.14
C GLY A 125 12.77 21.80 0.81
N CYS A 126 11.97 21.11 -0.01
CA CYS A 126 12.38 20.63 -1.34
C CYS A 126 13.02 21.71 -2.21
N PHE A 127 12.54 22.95 -2.09
CA PHE A 127 13.00 24.11 -2.84
C PHE A 127 13.74 25.16 -1.98
N GLU A 128 14.08 24.82 -0.74
CA GLU A 128 14.75 25.77 0.15
C GLU A 128 16.16 26.09 -0.36
N GLY A 129 16.47 27.38 -0.47
CA GLY A 129 17.76 27.87 -0.97
C GLY A 129 17.97 27.72 -2.48
N ASP A 130 16.91 27.49 -3.25
CA ASP A 130 17.00 27.42 -4.71
C ASP A 130 17.08 28.82 -5.34
N GLU A 131 18.29 29.25 -5.72
CA GLU A 131 18.53 30.55 -6.35
C GLU A 131 18.11 30.60 -7.82
N GLU A 132 17.95 29.43 -8.46
CA GLU A 132 17.57 29.28 -9.88
C GLU A 132 16.05 29.10 -10.05
N LEU A 133 15.30 29.03 -8.94
CA LEU A 133 13.86 28.83 -8.97
C LEU A 133 13.13 30.09 -9.44
N THR A 134 12.76 30.13 -10.72
CA THR A 134 11.95 31.21 -11.28
C THR A 134 10.44 30.95 -11.15
N SER A 135 10.03 29.68 -11.20
CA SER A 135 8.63 29.26 -11.08
C SER A 135 8.51 27.76 -10.81
N ILE A 136 7.43 27.36 -10.13
CA ILE A 136 7.02 25.95 -9.99
C ILE A 136 5.75 25.74 -10.83
N THR A 137 5.77 24.74 -11.69
CA THR A 137 4.59 24.38 -12.52
C THR A 137 3.99 23.08 -12.00
N TYR A 138 2.69 23.13 -11.70
CA TYR A 138 1.90 21.97 -11.29
C TYR A 138 0.95 21.59 -12.44
N HIS A 139 1.07 20.36 -12.95
CA HIS A 139 0.18 19.84 -13.99
C HIS A 139 -0.92 19.02 -13.34
N HIS A 140 -2.15 19.54 -13.34
CA HIS A 140 -3.37 18.87 -12.85
C HIS A 140 -4.22 18.36 -14.01
#